data_AF-A0A8J7ND76-F1
#
_entry.id   AF-A0A8J7ND76-F1
#
_cell.length_a   1.000
_cell.length_b   1.000
_cell.length_c   1.000
_cell.angle_alpha   90.00
_cell.angle_beta   90.00
_cell.angle_gamma   90.00
#
_symmetry.space_group_name_H-M   'P 1'
#
loop_
_entity.id
_entity.type
_entity.pdbx_description
1 polymer ?
#
loop_
_entity_poly.entity_id
_entity_poly.type
_entity_poly.pdbx_seq_one_letter_code
_entity_poly.pdbx_strand_id
1 'polypeptide(L)'
;DAPEQVIQNAGIFTNLKLSKDELQALEKETKKLGKDFCHRCEYCIPCPQGIDIPLILLYVNYYKNYGLEDWSSYNYNLLRVKASQCTECGACEKKCPYSMPIRGKLKEAVRIFE
;
A
#
# COMPACT_ATOMS: atom_id res chain seq x y z
N ASP A 1 18.65 -4.99 -12.65
CA ASP A 1 18.65 -6.35 -13.19
C ASP A 1 19.39 -6.41 -14.51
N ALA A 2 20.14 -7.48 -14.76
CA ALA A 2 20.75 -7.72 -16.07
C ALA A 2 19.65 -8.13 -17.08
N PRO A 3 19.77 -7.79 -18.38
CA PRO A 3 18.78 -8.16 -19.40
C PRO A 3 18.42 -9.65 -19.40
N GLU A 4 19.39 -10.52 -19.14
CA GLU A 4 19.22 -11.97 -19.09
C GLU A 4 18.29 -12.40 -17.95
N GLN A 5 18.37 -11.74 -16.80
CA GLN A 5 17.49 -12.00 -15.65
C GLN A 5 16.05 -11.58 -15.96
N VAL A 6 15.87 -10.47 -16.68
CA VAL A 6 14.54 -10.01 -17.11
C VAL A 6 13.92 -11.02 -18.05
N ILE A 7 14.68 -11.52 -19.04
CA ILE A 7 14.23 -12.55 -19.98
C ILE A 7 13.86 -13.83 -19.24
N GLN A 8 14.71 -14.28 -18.30
CA GLN A 8 14.46 -15.46 -17.48
C GLN A 8 13.16 -15.33 -16.68
N ASN A 9 12.98 -14.22 -15.97
CA ASN A 9 11.79 -13.97 -15.15
C ASN A 9 10.51 -13.91 -16.01
N ALA A 10 10.55 -13.21 -17.15
CA ALA A 10 9.42 -13.13 -18.06
C ALA A 10 9.07 -14.50 -18.69
N GLY A 11 10.08 -15.34 -18.95
CA GLY A 11 9.91 -16.67 -19.54
C GLY A 11 9.09 -17.64 -18.69
N ILE A 12 9.02 -17.44 -17.37
CA ILE A 12 8.18 -18.27 -16.47
C ILE A 12 6.70 -18.22 -16.90
N PHE A 13 6.23 -17.07 -17.39
CA PHE A 13 4.84 -16.87 -17.75
C PHE A 13 4.46 -17.51 -19.10
N THR A 14 5.43 -17.87 -19.95
CA THR A 14 5.16 -18.38 -21.30
C THR A 14 4.35 -19.69 -21.30
N ASN A 15 4.51 -20.52 -20.26
CA ASN A 15 3.81 -21.81 -20.13
C ASN A 15 3.09 -21.97 -18.79
N LEU A 16 2.85 -20.87 -18.06
CA LEU A 16 2.20 -20.94 -16.76
C LEU A 16 0.75 -21.43 -16.92
N LYS A 17 0.46 -22.62 -16.39
CA LYS A 17 -0.88 -23.19 -16.30
C LYS A 17 -1.21 -23.41 -14.84
N LEU A 18 -2.11 -22.59 -14.32
CA LEU A 18 -2.64 -22.75 -12.98
C LEU A 18 -3.77 -23.78 -12.99
N SER A 19 -3.72 -24.71 -12.05
CA SER A 19 -4.82 -25.62 -11.76
C SER A 19 -6.03 -24.85 -11.22
N LYS A 20 -7.20 -25.52 -11.20
CA LYS A 20 -8.42 -24.94 -10.61
C LYS A 20 -8.22 -24.59 -9.13
N ASP A 21 -7.51 -25.43 -8.39
CA ASP A 21 -7.27 -25.23 -6.96
C ASP A 21 -6.34 -24.03 -6.71
N GLU A 22 -5.31 -23.86 -7.54
CA GLU A 22 -4.42 -22.68 -7.48
C GLU A 22 -5.16 -21.39 -7.84
N LEU A 23 -6.01 -21.41 -8.86
CA LEU A 23 -6.85 -20.26 -9.21
C LEU A 23 -7.81 -19.89 -8.07
N GLN A 24 -8.46 -20.88 -7.45
CA GLN A 24 -9.34 -20.65 -6.31
C GLN A 24 -8.59 -20.11 -5.09
N ALA A 25 -7.36 -20.60 -4.84
CA ALA A 25 -6.51 -20.06 -3.78
C ALA A 25 -6.17 -18.59 -4.04
N LEU A 26 -5.77 -18.24 -5.27
CA LEU A 26 -5.48 -16.85 -5.66
C LEU A 26 -6.72 -15.95 -5.57
N GLU A 27 -7.89 -16.42 -6.01
CA GLU A 27 -9.15 -15.69 -5.84
C GLU A 27 -9.50 -15.44 -4.37
N LYS A 28 -9.21 -16.40 -3.49
CA LYS A 28 -9.44 -16.24 -2.05
C LYS A 28 -8.52 -15.17 -1.47
N GLU A 29 -7.25 -15.16 -1.83
CA GLU A 29 -6.30 -14.17 -1.32
C GLU A 29 -6.58 -12.76 -1.89
N THR A 30 -6.87 -12.65 -3.19
CA THR A 30 -7.24 -11.36 -3.81
C THR A 30 -8.50 -10.76 -3.18
N LYS A 31 -9.50 -11.58 -2.83
CA LYS A 31 -10.70 -11.12 -2.11
C LYS A 31 -10.37 -10.55 -0.73
N LYS A 32 -9.39 -11.10 -0.01
CA LYS A 32 -8.97 -10.59 1.30
C LYS A 32 -8.28 -9.22 1.21
N LEU A 33 -7.45 -9.03 0.18
CA LEU A 33 -6.76 -7.75 -0.07
C LEU A 33 -7.73 -6.64 -0.45
N GLY A 34 -8.83 -6.98 -1.11
CA GLY A 34 -9.81 -6.02 -1.57
C GLY A 34 -9.25 -5.10 -2.66
N LYS A 35 -9.88 -3.93 -2.84
CA LYS A 35 -9.50 -2.95 -3.88
C LYS A 35 -8.80 -1.70 -3.33
N ASP A 36 -8.78 -1.55 -2.01
CA ASP A 36 -8.38 -0.31 -1.34
C ASP A 36 -7.00 -0.44 -0.69
N PHE A 37 -6.00 -0.93 -1.44
CA PHE A 37 -4.63 -1.09 -0.96
C PHE A 37 -3.63 -0.20 -1.69
N CYS A 38 -2.69 0.36 -0.94
CA CYS A 38 -1.68 1.27 -1.49
C CYS A 38 -0.68 0.49 -2.34
N HIS A 39 -0.50 0.92 -3.60
CA HIS A 39 0.47 0.32 -4.53
C HIS A 39 1.86 0.95 -4.43
N ARG A 40 2.06 1.94 -3.54
CA ARG A 40 3.33 2.66 -3.35
C ARG A 40 3.92 3.26 -4.65
N CYS A 41 3.05 3.77 -5.52
CA CYS A 41 3.44 4.46 -6.75
C CYS A 41 3.82 5.93 -6.54
N GLU A 42 3.63 6.47 -5.33
CA GLU A 42 3.99 7.84 -4.95
C GLU A 42 3.29 8.97 -5.71
N TYR A 43 2.30 8.67 -6.57
CA TYR A 43 1.58 9.73 -7.29
C TYR A 43 0.74 10.66 -6.41
N CYS A 44 0.42 10.24 -5.17
CA CYS A 44 -0.35 11.07 -4.25
C CYS A 44 0.46 12.22 -3.61
N ILE A 45 1.80 12.24 -3.77
CA ILE A 45 2.67 13.30 -3.24
C ILE A 45 3.04 14.35 -4.33
N PRO A 46 3.53 15.55 -3.96
CA PRO A 46 3.54 16.11 -2.61
C PRO A 46 2.12 16.35 -2.09
N CYS A 47 1.92 16.06 -0.79
CA CYS A 47 0.75 16.51 -0.04
C CYS A 47 0.98 17.97 0.38
N PRO A 48 -0.03 18.87 0.28
CA PRO A 48 0.12 20.25 0.74
C PRO A 48 0.47 20.40 2.22
N GLN A 49 0.17 19.38 3.04
CA GLN A 49 0.49 19.34 4.47
C GLN A 49 1.85 18.66 4.75
N GLY A 50 2.61 18.27 3.72
CA GLY A 50 3.88 17.56 3.88
C GLY A 50 3.75 16.09 4.32
N ILE A 51 2.54 15.53 4.32
CA ILE A 51 2.29 14.13 4.71
C ILE A 51 2.90 13.18 3.68
N ASP A 52 3.77 12.28 4.14
CA ASP A 52 4.26 11.14 3.37
C ASP A 52 3.22 10.01 3.36
N ILE A 53 2.23 10.18 2.48
CA ILE A 53 1.09 9.27 2.36
C ILE A 53 1.53 7.83 2.05
N PRO A 54 2.39 7.55 1.04
CA PRO A 54 2.83 6.19 0.75
C PRO A 54 3.50 5.51 1.95
N LEU A 55 4.36 6.22 2.67
CA LEU A 55 5.09 5.68 3.82
C LEU A 55 4.17 5.37 5.01
N ILE A 56 3.23 6.27 5.33
CA ILE A 56 2.24 6.03 6.39
C ILE A 56 1.38 4.80 6.06
N LEU A 57 0.91 4.69 4.81
CA LEU A 57 0.10 3.53 4.39
C LEU A 57 0.91 2.23 4.35
N LEU A 58 2.21 2.30 4.11
CA LEU A 58 3.12 1.16 4.27
C LEU A 58 3.18 0.69 5.72
N TYR A 59 3.30 1.60 6.69
CA TYR A 59 3.29 1.24 8.11
C TYR A 59 1.97 0.63 8.54
N VAL A 60 0.82 1.17 8.09
CA VAL A 60 -0.49 0.54 8.34
C VAL A 60 -0.54 -0.89 7.77
N ASN A 61 0.00 -1.09 6.57
CA ASN A 61 0.03 -2.42 5.96
C ASN A 61 0.89 -3.41 6.75
N TYR A 62 2.09 -3.01 7.18
CA TYR A 62 2.95 -3.86 8.00
C TYR A 62 2.35 -4.16 9.37
N TYR A 63 1.72 -3.17 10.01
CA TYR A 63 0.98 -3.35 11.25
C TYR A 63 -0.11 -4.42 11.10
N LYS A 64 -0.96 -4.32 10.06
CA LYS A 64 -2.15 -5.17 9.95
C LYS A 64 -1.90 -6.55 9.37
N ASN A 65 -0.93 -6.69 8.46
CA ASN A 65 -0.83 -7.87 7.59
C ASN A 65 0.46 -8.68 7.79
N TYR A 66 1.43 -8.18 8.56
CA TYR A 66 2.78 -8.79 8.64
C TYR A 66 3.25 -9.11 10.07
N GLY A 67 2.45 -8.84 11.11
CA GLY A 67 2.87 -9.05 12.50
C GLY A 67 4.06 -8.16 12.87
N LEU A 68 4.08 -6.94 12.33
CA LEU A 68 5.13 -5.93 12.54
C LEU A 68 4.58 -4.71 13.27
N GLU A 69 3.72 -4.92 14.26
CA GLU A 69 3.02 -3.87 15.00
C GLU A 69 4.01 -2.91 15.68
N ASP A 70 4.94 -3.44 16.50
CA ASP A 70 5.92 -2.63 17.23
C ASP A 70 6.85 -1.85 16.29
N TRP A 71 7.35 -2.53 15.24
CA TRP A 71 8.21 -1.90 14.24
C TRP A 71 7.49 -0.77 13.50
N SER A 72 6.23 -1.00 13.13
CA SER A 72 5.42 0.00 12.41
C SER A 72 5.11 1.20 13.29
N SER A 73 4.71 0.98 14.54
CA SER A 73 4.43 2.05 15.51
C SER A 73 5.68 2.87 15.83
N TYR A 74 6.83 2.21 16.05
CA TYR A 74 8.12 2.88 16.26
C TYR A 74 8.47 3.79 15.08
N ASN A 75 8.45 3.25 13.85
CA ASN A 75 8.82 4.02 12.66
C ASN A 75 7.80 5.12 12.34
N TYR A 76 6.50 4.90 12.57
CA TYR A 76 5.50 5.94 12.47
C TYR A 76 5.80 7.09 13.44
N ASN A 77 6.19 6.77 14.68
CA ASN A 77 6.49 7.77 15.71
C ASN A 77 7.70 8.65 15.39
N LEU A 78 8.63 8.19 14.55
CA LEU A 78 9.75 9.00 14.06
C LEU A 78 9.38 10.03 12.98
N LEU A 79 8.20 9.91 12.34
CA LEU A 79 7.77 10.85 11.31
C LEU A 79 7.60 12.27 11.87
N ARG A 80 8.11 13.27 11.16
CA ARG A 80 7.93 14.70 11.51
C ARG A 80 6.49 15.19 11.30
N VAL A 81 5.86 14.70 10.25
CA VAL A 81 4.48 15.01 9.86
C VAL A 81 3.64 13.75 10.03
N LYS A 82 2.59 13.83 10.84
CA LYS A 82 1.68 12.71 11.15
C LYS A 82 0.43 12.71 10.27
N ALA A 83 -0.27 11.58 10.23
CA ALA A 83 -1.53 11.44 9.52
C ALA A 83 -2.62 12.40 10.05
N SER A 84 -2.59 12.74 11.34
CA SER A 84 -3.50 13.71 11.96
C SER A 84 -3.41 15.13 11.39
N GLN A 85 -2.33 15.48 10.68
CA GLN A 85 -2.22 16.78 9.99
C GLN A 85 -3.04 16.85 8.69
N CYS A 86 -3.76 15.78 8.32
CA CYS A 86 -4.60 15.77 7.14
C CYS A 86 -5.77 16.76 7.27
N THR A 87 -5.84 17.73 6.36
CA THR A 87 -6.93 18.72 6.26
C THR A 87 -8.10 18.27 5.39
N GLU A 88 -8.12 16.99 4.98
CA GLU A 88 -9.15 16.39 4.13
C GLU A 88 -9.35 17.04 2.75
N CYS A 89 -8.36 17.80 2.26
CA CYS A 89 -8.44 18.54 1.00
C CYS A 89 -8.70 17.69 -0.27
N GLY A 90 -8.43 16.38 -0.23
CA GLY A 90 -8.70 15.45 -1.33
C GLY A 90 -7.74 15.53 -2.53
N ALA A 91 -6.69 16.35 -2.47
CA ALA A 91 -5.72 16.48 -3.56
C ALA A 91 -5.03 15.15 -3.92
N CYS A 92 -4.73 14.32 -2.92
CA CYS A 92 -4.11 13.01 -3.10
C CYS A 92 -5.00 12.02 -3.86
N GLU A 93 -6.31 12.01 -3.59
CA GLU A 93 -7.27 11.08 -4.22
C GLU A 93 -7.44 11.37 -5.71
N LYS A 94 -7.43 12.66 -6.10
CA LYS A 94 -7.45 13.06 -7.53
C LYS A 94 -6.25 12.57 -8.32
N LYS A 95 -5.11 12.35 -7.66
CA LYS A 95 -3.87 11.85 -8.28
C LYS A 95 -3.78 10.32 -8.25
N CYS A 96 -4.61 9.64 -7.46
CA CYS A 96 -4.52 8.20 -7.30
C CYS A 96 -5.15 7.49 -8.51
N PRO A 97 -4.39 6.72 -9.30
CA PRO A 97 -4.95 6.03 -10.47
C PRO A 97 -5.86 4.85 -10.10
N TYR A 98 -5.88 4.46 -8.83
CA TYR A 98 -6.67 3.35 -8.29
C TYR A 98 -7.90 3.83 -7.52
N SER A 99 -8.21 5.12 -7.54
CA SER A 99 -9.37 5.71 -6.84
C SER A 99 -9.46 5.36 -5.35
N MET A 100 -8.31 5.21 -4.69
CA MET A 100 -8.28 4.81 -3.28
C MET A 100 -8.88 5.90 -2.37
N PRO A 101 -9.56 5.51 -1.28
CA PRO A 101 -10.07 6.44 -0.27
C PRO A 101 -8.96 6.91 0.68
N ILE A 102 -7.95 7.62 0.16
CA ILE A 102 -6.73 7.99 0.90
C ILE A 102 -7.05 8.75 2.19
N ARG A 103 -8.04 9.66 2.19
CA ARG A 103 -8.43 10.39 3.42
C ARG A 103 -8.94 9.44 4.50
N GLY A 104 -9.75 8.46 4.12
CA GLY A 104 -10.22 7.41 5.02
C GLY A 104 -9.07 6.56 5.57
N LYS A 105 -8.09 6.23 4.72
CA LYS A 105 -6.89 5.49 5.12
C LYS A 105 -5.97 6.27 6.06
N LEU A 106 -5.87 7.59 5.90
CA LEU A 106 -5.15 8.44 6.85
C LEU A 106 -5.86 8.50 8.22
N LYS A 107 -7.21 8.54 8.24
CA LYS A 107 -7.98 8.42 9.49
C LYS A 107 -7.77 7.06 10.17
N GLU A 108 -7.63 5.99 9.39
CA GLU A 108 -7.26 4.67 9.92
C GLU A 108 -5.85 4.68 10.53
N ALA A 109 -4.87 5.31 9.86
CA ALA A 109 -3.52 5.47 10.40
C ALA A 109 -3.50 6.22 11.74
N VAL A 110 -4.30 7.29 11.87
CA VAL A 110 -4.50 7.98 13.17
C VAL A 110 -4.98 6.99 14.22
N ARG A 111 -6.07 6.25 13.99
CA ARG A 111 -6.60 5.30 14.99
C ARG A 111 -5.63 4.20 15.41
N ILE A 112 -4.67 3.84 14.55
CA ILE A 112 -3.71 2.77 14.83
C ILE A 112 -2.51 3.32 15.62
N PHE A 113 -2.04 4.52 15.29
CA PHE A 113 -0.76 5.04 15.76
C PHE A 113 -0.83 6.28 16.66
N GLU A 114 -2.01 6.93 16.78
CA GLU A 114 -2.24 8.18 17.53
C GLU A 114 -3.50 8.09 18.42
#